data_AF-A0A915D9W5-F1
#
_entry.id   AF-A0A915D9W5-F1
#
_cell.length_a   1.000
_cell.length_b   1.000
_cell.length_c   1.000
_cell.angle_alpha   90.00
_cell.angle_beta   90.00
_cell.angle_gamma   90.00
#
_symmetry.space_group_name_H-M   'P 1'
#
loop_
_entity.id
_entity.type
_entity.pdbx_description
1 polymer ?
#
loop_
_entity_poly.entity_id
_entity_poly.type
_entity_poly.pdbx_seq_one_letter_code
_entity_poly.pdbx_strand_id
1 'polypeptide(L)'
;MDLTLNCALDTGNTPRDAQILALLVMLFNHQGKGRLVQVATGEGKSTICAMLAVILALKGEFVDVVSSSPVLATRDANERRKFFEMFALTVDHNSNDRRVVDDNSGENCIIRFMKV
;
A
#
# COMPACT_ATOMS: atom_id res chain seq x y z
N MET A 1 4.44 11.91 -30.48
CA MET A 1 3.70 11.72 -29.23
C MET A 1 4.53 10.79 -28.39
N ASP A 2 5.31 11.36 -27.49
CA ASP A 2 6.29 10.63 -26.67
C ASP A 2 5.53 9.82 -25.63
N LEU A 3 5.50 8.49 -25.79
CA LEU A 3 4.81 7.57 -24.90
C LEU A 3 5.77 7.14 -23.77
N THR A 4 6.49 8.10 -23.18
CA THR A 4 7.18 7.89 -21.91
C THR A 4 6.12 7.90 -20.82
N LEU A 5 5.39 6.78 -20.71
CA LEU A 5 4.67 6.45 -19.48
C LEU A 5 5.72 6.48 -18.38
N ASN A 6 5.70 7.53 -17.56
CA ASN A 6 6.49 7.63 -16.35
C ASN A 6 5.99 6.57 -15.37
N CYS A 7 6.40 5.32 -15.55
CA CYS A 7 6.15 4.18 -14.65
C CYS A 7 6.92 4.32 -13.31
N ALA A 8 7.41 5.52 -13.01
CA ALA A 8 8.09 5.83 -11.77
C ALA A 8 7.05 5.94 -10.66
N LEU A 9 7.32 5.26 -9.55
CA LEU A 9 6.60 5.51 -8.30
C LEU A 9 6.84 6.95 -7.83
N ASP A 10 6.05 7.43 -6.87
CA ASP A 10 6.24 8.75 -6.21
C ASP A 10 7.69 8.97 -5.72
N THR A 11 8.41 7.88 -5.45
CA THR A 11 9.84 7.89 -5.07
C THR A 11 10.82 8.08 -6.24
N GLY A 12 10.37 8.29 -7.47
CA GLY A 12 11.21 8.41 -8.67
C GLY A 12 11.85 7.10 -9.16
N ASN A 13 11.48 5.96 -8.58
CA ASN A 13 12.04 4.65 -8.90
C ASN A 13 11.01 3.77 -9.63
N THR A 14 11.47 3.00 -10.62
CA THR A 14 10.65 1.98 -11.27
C THR A 14 10.65 0.68 -10.43
N PRO A 15 9.51 -0.01 -10.31
CA PRO A 15 9.47 -1.32 -9.64
C PRO A 15 10.42 -2.31 -10.28
N ARG A 16 11.17 -3.08 -9.46
CA ARG A 16 12.04 -4.15 -9.96
C ARG A 16 11.23 -5.37 -10.37
N ASP A 17 11.76 -6.18 -11.29
CA ASP A 17 11.12 -7.43 -11.72
C ASP A 17 10.76 -8.36 -10.55
N ALA A 18 11.63 -8.47 -9.54
CA ALA A 18 11.36 -9.26 -8.34
C ALA A 18 10.16 -8.71 -7.53
N GLN A 19 9.99 -7.38 -7.49
CA GLN A 19 8.86 -6.73 -6.81
C GLN A 19 7.56 -6.94 -7.60
N ILE A 20 7.62 -6.83 -8.92
CA ILE A 20 6.49 -7.13 -9.82
C ILE A 20 6.10 -8.59 -9.68
N LEU A 21 7.05 -9.52 -9.72
CA LEU A 21 6.80 -10.95 -9.55
C LEU A 21 6.17 -11.24 -8.18
N ALA A 22 6.70 -10.66 -7.10
CA ALA A 22 6.11 -10.79 -5.77
C ALA A 22 4.67 -10.28 -5.72
N LEU A 23 4.38 -9.14 -6.36
CA LEU A 23 3.05 -8.57 -6.45
C LEU A 23 2.09 -9.47 -7.24
N LEU A 24 2.51 -9.95 -8.42
CA LEU A 24 1.72 -10.88 -9.24
C LEU A 24 1.44 -12.17 -8.48
N VAL A 25 2.44 -12.72 -7.79
CA VAL A 25 2.24 -13.89 -6.92
C VAL A 25 1.22 -13.58 -5.83
N MET A 26 1.22 -12.41 -5.19
CA MET A 26 0.18 -12.11 -4.19
C MET A 26 -1.22 -11.96 -4.81
N LEU A 27 -1.33 -11.40 -6.01
CA LEU A 27 -2.61 -11.15 -6.70
C LEU A 27 -3.24 -12.41 -7.31
N PHE A 28 -2.43 -13.32 -7.87
CA PHE A 28 -2.89 -14.53 -8.55
C PHE A 28 -3.28 -15.65 -7.58
N ASN A 29 -4.06 -15.34 -6.55
CA ASN A 29 -4.41 -16.29 -5.52
C ASN A 29 -5.72 -17.03 -5.83
N HIS A 30 -5.82 -18.29 -5.38
CA HIS A 30 -7.08 -19.03 -5.42
C HIS A 30 -7.97 -18.58 -4.26
N GLN A 31 -9.29 -18.53 -4.48
CA GLN A 31 -10.24 -18.05 -3.48
C GLN A 31 -10.06 -18.79 -2.15
N GLY A 32 -9.95 -18.02 -1.06
CA GLY A 32 -9.87 -18.54 0.31
C GLY A 32 -8.49 -18.96 0.81
N LYS A 33 -7.40 -18.79 0.04
CA LYS A 33 -6.03 -19.04 0.54
C LYS A 33 -5.29 -17.72 0.73
N GLY A 34 -4.35 -17.66 1.65
CA GLY A 34 -3.36 -16.57 1.75
C GLY A 34 -2.04 -16.95 1.10
N ARG A 35 -1.18 -15.98 0.81
CA ARG A 35 0.20 -16.22 0.33
C ARG A 35 1.20 -15.51 1.23
N LEU A 36 2.31 -16.17 1.49
CA LEU A 36 3.46 -15.61 2.19
C LEU A 36 4.61 -15.46 1.20
N VAL A 37 5.10 -14.23 1.06
CA VAL A 37 6.23 -13.92 0.17
C VAL A 37 7.43 -13.50 1.01
N GLN A 38 8.51 -14.28 0.92
CA GLN A 38 9.79 -13.93 1.52
C GLN A 38 10.52 -12.94 0.62
N VAL A 39 10.82 -11.78 1.18
CA VAL A 39 11.51 -10.68 0.50
C VAL A 39 12.59 -10.22 1.46
N ALA A 40 13.85 -10.24 1.03
CA ALA A 40 14.99 -9.89 1.85
C ALA A 40 14.97 -8.41 2.26
N THR A 41 15.74 -8.06 3.30
CA THR A 41 15.94 -6.67 3.69
C THR A 41 16.60 -5.90 2.55
N GLY A 42 16.17 -4.66 2.31
CA GLY A 42 16.66 -3.86 1.17
C GLY A 42 15.96 -4.16 -0.17
N GLU A 43 15.16 -5.23 -0.27
CA GLU A 43 14.49 -5.57 -1.52
C GLU A 43 13.22 -4.74 -1.82
N GLY A 44 12.87 -3.80 -0.93
CA GLY A 44 11.73 -2.91 -1.10
C GLY A 44 10.39 -3.53 -0.74
N LYS A 45 10.37 -4.36 0.32
CA LYS A 45 9.13 -4.97 0.86
C LYS A 45 8.01 -3.94 1.07
N SER A 46 8.32 -2.75 1.62
CA SER A 46 7.32 -1.68 1.81
C SER A 46 6.72 -1.18 0.50
N THR A 47 7.50 -1.12 -0.58
CA THR A 47 7.00 -0.74 -1.91
C THR A 47 6.03 -1.80 -2.46
N ILE A 48 6.35 -3.08 -2.31
CA ILE A 48 5.47 -4.18 -2.71
C ILE A 48 4.14 -4.12 -1.93
N CYS A 49 4.20 -3.90 -0.61
CA CYS A 49 3.02 -3.76 0.22
C CYS A 49 2.14 -2.57 -0.21
N ALA A 50 2.75 -1.41 -0.50
CA ALA A 50 2.01 -0.23 -0.96
C ALA A 50 1.31 -0.48 -2.31
N MET A 51 2.00 -1.09 -3.29
CA MET A 51 1.40 -1.44 -4.59
C MET A 51 0.25 -2.45 -4.42
N LEU A 52 0.43 -3.47 -3.57
CA LEU A 52 -0.63 -4.43 -3.28
C LEU A 52 -1.84 -3.75 -2.62
N ALA A 53 -1.60 -2.88 -1.64
CA ALA A 53 -2.66 -2.16 -0.95
C ALA A 53 -3.49 -1.28 -1.89
N VAL A 54 -2.83 -0.57 -2.82
CA VAL A 54 -3.54 0.19 -3.87
C VAL A 54 -4.43 -0.72 -4.70
N ILE A 55 -3.90 -1.84 -5.19
CA ILE A 55 -4.66 -2.74 -6.07
C ILE A 55 -5.87 -3.36 -5.35
N LEU A 56 -5.72 -3.72 -4.07
CA LEU A 56 -6.83 -4.25 -3.28
C LEU A 56 -7.87 -3.16 -2.97
N ALA A 57 -7.42 -1.96 -2.61
CA ALA A 57 -8.32 -0.83 -2.37
C ALA A 57 -9.09 -0.40 -3.63
N LEU A 58 -8.46 -0.43 -4.80
CA LEU A 58 -9.12 -0.17 -6.09
C LEU A 58 -10.12 -1.27 -6.49
N LYS A 59 -10.05 -2.46 -5.88
CA LYS A 59 -11.09 -3.50 -6.01
C LYS A 59 -12.27 -3.29 -5.06
N GLY A 60 -12.24 -2.24 -4.23
CA GLY A 60 -13.26 -1.96 -3.21
C GLY A 60 -13.04 -2.67 -1.87
N GLU A 61 -11.85 -3.21 -1.63
CA GLU A 61 -11.51 -3.92 -0.39
C GLU A 61 -10.86 -2.99 0.64
N PHE A 62 -11.33 -3.00 1.88
CA PHE A 62 -10.63 -2.31 2.98
C PHE A 62 -9.31 -3.01 3.30
N VAL A 63 -8.20 -2.28 3.25
CA VAL A 63 -6.86 -2.88 3.38
C VAL A 63 -6.21 -2.50 4.69
N ASP A 64 -5.87 -3.52 5.46
CA ASP A 64 -5.14 -3.40 6.71
C ASP A 64 -3.67 -3.85 6.52
N VAL A 65 -2.73 -2.91 6.64
CA VAL A 65 -1.28 -3.17 6.55
C VAL A 65 -0.70 -3.26 7.96
N VAL A 66 -0.38 -4.48 8.38
CA VAL A 66 0.09 -4.75 9.74
C VAL A 66 1.62 -4.73 9.81
N SER A 67 2.17 -3.96 10.76
CA SER A 67 3.61 -3.83 11.00
C SER A 67 3.98 -4.21 12.44
N SER A 68 5.25 -4.58 12.66
CA SER A 68 5.75 -5.07 13.96
C SER A 68 5.89 -3.98 15.03
N SER A 69 5.87 -2.70 14.64
CA SER A 69 5.94 -1.59 15.59
C SER A 69 5.07 -0.41 15.14
N PRO A 70 4.54 0.38 16.11
CA PRO A 70 3.73 1.56 15.79
C PRO A 70 4.53 2.63 15.05
N VAL A 71 5.83 2.76 15.34
CA VAL A 71 6.73 3.70 14.65
C VAL A 71 6.82 3.36 13.17
N LEU A 72 6.97 2.08 12.82
CA LEU A 72 7.02 1.64 11.43
C LEU A 72 5.66 1.81 10.73
N ALA A 73 4.57 1.50 11.40
CA ALA A 73 3.22 1.69 10.85
C ALA A 73 2.96 3.17 10.52
N THR A 74 3.24 4.08 11.46
CA THR A 74 3.08 5.53 11.26
C THR A 74 4.00 6.07 10.18
N ARG A 75 5.27 5.66 10.19
CA ARG A 75 6.23 6.07 9.17
C ARG A 75 5.76 5.67 7.78
N ASP A 76 5.42 4.39 7.58
CA ASP A 76 5.06 3.87 6.26
C ASP A 76 3.74 4.48 5.76
N ALA A 77 2.76 4.72 6.64
CA ALA A 77 1.53 5.44 6.28
C ALA A 77 1.80 6.88 5.82
N ASN A 78 2.67 7.61 6.53
CA ASN A 78 3.00 9.00 6.21
C ASN A 78 3.87 9.12 4.95
N GLU A 79 4.91 8.29 4.82
CA GLU A 79 5.80 8.29 3.66
C GLU A 79 5.07 7.88 2.37
N ARG A 80 4.06 7.01 2.46
CA ARG A 80 3.29 6.54 1.30
C ARG A 80 2.00 7.30 1.03
N ARG A 81 1.69 8.33 1.82
CA ARG A 81 0.46 9.12 1.68
C ARG A 81 0.29 9.70 0.28
N LYS A 82 1.30 10.41 -0.23
CA LYS A 82 1.28 10.98 -1.59
C LYS A 82 1.05 9.93 -2.66
N PHE A 83 1.69 8.77 -2.51
CA PHE A 83 1.50 7.64 -3.41
C PHE A 83 0.05 7.14 -3.42
N PHE A 84 -0.62 7.05 -2.27
CA PHE A 84 -2.04 6.66 -2.22
C PHE A 84 -2.97 7.74 -2.76
N GLU A 85 -2.68 9.02 -2.48
CA GLU A 85 -3.42 10.17 -2.99
C GLU A 85 -3.40 10.23 -4.53
N MET A 86 -2.33 9.78 -5.20
CA MET A 86 -2.28 9.64 -6.66
C MET A 86 -3.39 8.76 -7.24
N PHE A 87 -3.92 7.82 -6.45
CA PHE A 87 -5.02 6.93 -6.83
C PHE A 87 -6.36 7.34 -6.21
N ALA A 88 -6.46 8.55 -5.65
CA ALA A 88 -7.60 9.05 -4.89
C ALA A 88 -7.97 8.15 -3.68
N LEU A 89 -6.98 7.47 -3.10
CA LEU A 89 -7.15 6.62 -1.93
C LEU A 89 -6.70 7.34 -0.65
N THR A 90 -7.42 7.11 0.44
CA THR A 90 -7.08 7.65 1.76
C THR A 90 -6.26 6.65 2.56
N VAL A 91 -5.28 7.15 3.33
CA VAL A 91 -4.46 6.33 4.23
C VAL A 91 -4.52 6.85 5.67
N ASP A 92 -4.57 5.95 6.64
CA ASP A 92 -4.54 6.28 8.07
C ASP A 92 -3.68 5.27 8.87
N HIS A 93 -3.38 5.57 10.14
CA HIS A 93 -2.63 4.70 11.05
C HIS A 93 -3.22 4.62 12.46
N ASN A 94 -3.15 3.46 13.13
CA ASN A 94 -3.71 3.25 14.48
C ASN A 94 -2.77 3.65 15.64
N SER A 95 -1.86 4.60 15.44
CA SER A 95 -0.88 5.00 16.45
C SER A 95 -1.45 6.08 17.38
N ASN A 96 -2.26 5.64 18.36
CA ASN A 96 -2.73 6.34 19.57
C ASN A 96 -2.71 7.89 19.62
N ASP A 97 -3.18 8.54 18.55
CA ASP A 97 -3.59 9.94 18.55
C ASP A 97 -4.99 9.98 17.96
N ARG A 98 -5.99 10.14 18.82
CA ARG A 98 -7.37 10.30 18.36
C ARG A 98 -7.49 11.69 17.76
N ARG A 99 -8.03 11.78 16.54
CA ARG A 99 -9.12 12.72 16.22
C ARG A 99 -9.94 12.28 15.00
N VAL A 100 -11.20 11.99 15.33
CA VAL A 100 -12.46 12.28 14.64
C VAL A 100 -12.41 12.64 13.14
N VAL A 101 -13.13 11.82 12.37
CA VAL A 101 -14.03 12.08 11.24
C VAL A 101 -14.01 13.50 10.66
N ASP A 102 -13.70 13.59 9.36
CA ASP A 102 -14.25 14.64 8.50
C ASP A 102 -15.07 14.03 7.37
N ASP A 103 -16.15 14.76 7.09
CA ASP A 103 -17.36 14.43 6.35
C ASP A 103 -17.17 14.07 4.87
N ASN A 104 -17.97 13.09 4.45
CA ASN A 104 -18.60 12.91 3.13
C ASN A 104 -17.97 13.63 1.91
N SER A 105 -17.02 12.96 1.25
CA SER A 105 -16.79 13.15 -0.19
C SER A 105 -16.40 11.83 -0.87
N GLY A 106 -17.39 10.95 -0.99
CA GLY A 106 -17.31 9.70 -1.77
C GLY A 106 -16.77 8.52 -0.96
N GLU A 107 -17.36 7.35 -1.19
CA GLU A 107 -17.03 6.05 -0.60
C GLU A 107 -15.62 5.58 -0.99
N ASN A 108 -14.57 6.30 -0.60
CA ASN A 108 -13.21 5.98 -1.00
C ASN A 108 -12.61 4.93 -0.06
N CYS A 109 -12.14 3.86 -0.67
CA CYS A 109 -11.58 2.69 -0.01
C CYS A 109 -10.37 3.06 0.86
N ILE A 110 -10.44 2.73 2.16
CA ILE A 110 -9.46 3.17 3.16
C ILE A 110 -8.34 2.13 3.30
N ILE A 111 -7.09 2.58 3.20
CA ILE A 111 -5.91 1.81 3.58
C ILE A 111 -5.52 2.21 5.01
N ARG A 112 -5.36 1.24 5.91
CA ARG A 112 -4.98 1.51 7.31
C ARG A 112 -3.71 0.76 7.69
N PHE A 113 -2.74 1.47 8.26
CA PHE A 113 -1.54 0.87 8.83
C PHE A 113 -1.75 0.61 10.33
N MET A 114 -1.54 -0.64 10.75
CA MET A 114 -1.78 -1.09 12.12
C MET A 114 -0.52 -1.67 12.76
N LYS A 115 -0.47 -1.60 14.09
CA LYS A 115 0.46 -2.41 14.87
C LYS A 115 -0.13 -3.79 15.15
N VAL A 116 0.73 -4.80 15.29
CA VAL A 116 0.41 -6.05 16.00
C VAL A 116 0.34 -5.78 17.51
#